data_AF-A0A8S9QCB7-F1
#
_entry.id   AF-A0A8S9QCB7-F1
#
_cell.length_a   1.000
_cell.length_b   1.000
_cell.length_c   1.000
_cell.angle_alpha   90.00
_cell.angle_beta   90.00
_cell.angle_gamma   90.00
#
_symmetry.space_group_name_H-M   'P 1'
#
loop_
_entity.id
_entity.type
_entity.pdbx_description
1 polymer ?
#
loop_
_entity_poly.entity_id
_entity_poly.type
_entity_poly.pdbx_seq_one_letter_code
_entity_poly.pdbx_strand_id
1 'polypeptide(L)'
;MFEEVPQLVTGIPFKIYGLLKPKLLSPDTQYSAYVVYKAKDQIQDVKKSFGVGVIVHETPEGAKWERLELTKLEKREDGWVEANFGELLNDGGFMDDRDEIWFRISEIKYSYWTPGFIIQGIEFRPVKKVW
;
A
#
# COMPACT_ATOMS: atom_id res chain seq x y z
N MET A 1 -10.47 9.72 -17.52
CA MET A 1 -10.85 8.29 -17.52
C MET A 1 -9.77 7.56 -18.30
N PHE A 2 -9.07 6.60 -17.71
CA PHE A 2 -8.09 5.80 -18.44
C PHE A 2 -8.85 4.79 -19.33
N GLU A 3 -8.50 4.71 -20.61
CA GLU A 3 -9.17 3.84 -21.59
C GLU A 3 -8.86 2.36 -21.41
N GLU A 4 -7.74 2.02 -20.76
CA GLU A 4 -7.32 0.65 -20.49
C GLU A 4 -6.90 0.47 -19.03
N VAL A 5 -7.44 -0.56 -18.39
CA VAL A 5 -7.07 -0.97 -17.04
C VAL A 5 -5.90 -1.94 -17.15
N PRO A 6 -4.73 -1.67 -16.55
CA PRO A 6 -3.59 -2.58 -16.60
C PRO A 6 -3.96 -3.94 -16.00
N GLN A 7 -3.76 -5.01 -16.78
CA GLN A 7 -3.99 -6.39 -16.35
C GLN A 7 -2.65 -7.08 -16.05
N LEU A 8 -2.58 -7.77 -14.92
CA LEU A 8 -1.39 -8.54 -14.55
C LEU A 8 -1.29 -9.82 -15.40
N VAL A 9 -0.11 -10.07 -15.99
CA VAL A 9 0.23 -11.32 -16.68
C VAL A 9 0.60 -12.39 -15.64
N THR A 10 -0.03 -13.56 -15.69
CA THR A 10 0.17 -14.66 -14.74
C THR A 10 1.59 -15.24 -14.84
N GLY A 11 2.24 -15.51 -13.70
CA GLY A 11 3.53 -16.23 -13.61
C GLY A 11 4.72 -15.41 -13.12
N ILE A 12 4.58 -14.10 -12.93
CA ILE A 12 5.59 -13.23 -12.31
C ILE A 12 4.99 -12.64 -11.04
N PRO A 13 5.64 -12.75 -9.86
CA PRO A 13 5.19 -12.07 -8.65
C PRO A 13 5.11 -10.57 -8.90
N PHE A 14 3.96 -9.96 -8.67
CA PHE A 14 3.85 -8.52 -8.91
C PHE A 14 4.66 -7.74 -7.87
N LYS A 15 5.24 -6.63 -8.32
CA LYS A 15 5.91 -5.66 -7.47
C LYS A 15 5.49 -4.26 -7.88
N ILE A 16 4.95 -3.52 -6.93
CA ILE A 16 4.61 -2.11 -7.10
C ILE A 16 5.62 -1.33 -6.28
N TYR A 17 6.23 -0.35 -6.92
CA TYR A 17 7.09 0.61 -6.26
C TYR A 17 6.43 1.98 -6.40
N GLY A 18 6.51 2.76 -5.35
CA GLY A 18 6.09 4.14 -5.40
C GLY A 18 7.00 5.03 -4.59
N LEU A 19 7.01 6.29 -5.02
CA LEU A 19 7.72 7.37 -4.40
C LEU A 19 6.70 8.43 -4.01
N LEU A 20 6.68 8.80 -2.74
CA LEU A 20 5.83 9.84 -2.21
C LEU A 20 6.69 10.98 -1.68
N LYS A 21 6.42 12.20 -2.16
CA LYS A 21 7.00 13.40 -1.58
C LYS A 21 6.25 13.75 -0.29
N PRO A 22 6.91 13.79 0.87
CA PRO A 22 6.25 14.09 2.15
C PRO A 22 5.53 15.43 2.17
N LYS A 23 5.98 16.41 1.36
CA LYS A 23 5.34 17.72 1.20
C LYS A 23 3.91 17.66 0.65
N LEU A 24 3.50 16.54 0.07
CA LEU A 24 2.11 16.29 -0.34
C LEU A 24 1.21 15.85 0.83
N LEU A 25 1.81 15.54 1.97
CA LEU A 25 1.12 15.18 3.20
C LEU A 25 1.12 16.38 4.15
N SER A 26 0.03 16.51 4.92
CA SER A 26 -0.01 17.47 6.03
C SER A 26 1.03 17.10 7.10
N PRO A 27 1.76 18.08 7.67
CA PRO A 27 2.69 17.87 8.77
C PRO A 27 1.95 17.55 10.09
N ASP A 28 2.69 17.11 11.10
CA ASP A 28 2.21 16.57 12.40
C ASP A 28 1.00 15.64 12.27
N THR A 29 1.04 14.75 11.28
CA THR A 29 -0.08 13.87 10.96
C THR A 29 0.40 12.43 10.81
N GLN A 30 -0.24 11.53 11.56
CA GLN A 30 -0.10 10.09 11.37
C GLN A 30 -0.96 9.67 10.18
N TYR A 31 -0.40 8.86 9.29
CA TYR A 31 -1.11 8.27 8.16
C TYR A 31 -1.09 6.76 8.24
N SER A 32 -2.21 6.15 7.85
CA SER A 32 -2.29 4.73 7.51
C SER A 32 -2.31 4.60 5.99
N ALA A 33 -1.49 3.68 5.47
CA ALA A 33 -1.36 3.43 4.04
C ALA A 33 -2.14 2.18 3.63
N TYR A 34 -2.91 2.28 2.54
CA TYR A 34 -3.78 1.22 2.05
C TYR A 34 -3.55 0.94 0.56
N VAL A 35 -3.53 -0.34 0.21
CA VAL A 35 -3.69 -0.78 -1.18
C VAL A 35 -5.14 -1.14 -1.41
N VAL A 36 -5.70 -0.64 -2.51
CA VAL A 36 -7.10 -0.83 -2.87
C VAL A 36 -7.17 -1.67 -4.11
N TYR A 37 -7.85 -2.81 -4.02
CA TYR A 37 -7.81 -3.81 -5.09
C TYR A 37 -9.08 -4.67 -5.14
N LYS A 38 -9.28 -5.34 -6.27
CA LYS A 38 -10.32 -6.35 -6.50
C LYS A 38 -9.66 -7.63 -6.97
N ALA A 39 -10.06 -8.75 -6.38
CA ALA A 39 -9.77 -10.06 -6.96
C ALA A 39 -10.72 -10.32 -8.14
N LYS A 40 -10.25 -10.97 -9.21
CA LYS A 40 -11.15 -11.51 -10.24
C LYS A 40 -12.09 -12.54 -9.60
N ASP A 41 -13.33 -12.58 -10.08
CA ASP A 41 -14.56 -13.14 -9.45
C ASP A 41 -14.53 -14.60 -8.97
N GLN A 42 -13.43 -15.32 -9.13
CA GLN A 42 -13.32 -16.75 -8.81
C GLN A 42 -12.76 -17.07 -7.42
N ILE A 43 -12.57 -16.08 -6.54
CA ILE A 43 -11.91 -16.30 -5.24
C ILE A 43 -12.84 -16.02 -4.08
N GLN A 44 -13.40 -17.09 -3.54
CA GLN A 44 -14.28 -17.05 -2.38
C GLN A 44 -13.51 -16.85 -1.06
N ASP A 45 -12.17 -16.87 -1.08
CA ASP A 45 -11.34 -16.80 0.13
C ASP A 45 -9.98 -16.11 -0.13
N VAL A 46 -9.92 -14.78 -0.06
CA VAL A 46 -8.63 -14.11 0.22
C VAL A 46 -8.36 -14.20 1.73
N LYS A 47 -8.25 -15.42 2.28
CA LYS A 47 -8.19 -15.63 3.74
C LYS A 47 -6.78 -15.58 4.35
N LYS A 48 -5.71 -15.41 3.56
CA LYS A 48 -4.34 -15.76 4.02
C LYS A 48 -3.21 -14.76 3.74
N SER A 49 -3.49 -13.49 3.48
CA SER A 49 -2.52 -12.53 2.93
C SER A 49 -2.18 -12.82 1.47
N PHE A 50 -2.11 -11.75 0.67
CA PHE A 50 -1.72 -11.84 -0.74
C PHE A 50 -0.37 -11.15 -1.02
N GLY A 51 0.23 -10.52 -0.01
CA GLY A 51 1.44 -9.75 -0.22
C GLY A 51 2.02 -9.12 1.05
N VAL A 52 3.12 -8.40 0.85
CA VAL A 52 3.81 -7.62 1.87
C VAL A 52 3.94 -6.19 1.37
N GLY A 53 3.52 -5.25 2.22
CA GLY A 53 3.86 -3.84 2.09
C GLY A 53 5.13 -3.50 2.84
N VAL A 54 5.90 -2.58 2.28
CA VAL A 54 7.05 -1.95 2.93
C VAL A 54 6.96 -0.45 2.71
N ILE A 55 7.12 0.34 3.76
CA ILE A 55 7.32 1.79 3.70
C ILE A 55 8.71 2.08 4.25
N VAL A 56 9.45 2.93 3.54
CA VAL A 56 10.81 3.33 3.88
C VAL A 56 10.87 4.85 3.85
N HIS A 57 11.37 5.44 4.93
CA HIS A 57 11.65 6.87 4.97
C HIS A 57 12.91 7.13 5.80
N GLU A 58 13.66 8.15 5.41
CA GLU A 58 14.83 8.58 6.16
C GLU A 58 14.41 9.35 7.42
N THR A 59 15.20 9.19 8.48
CA THR A 59 15.09 9.95 9.73
C THR A 59 16.50 10.36 10.16
N PRO A 60 16.66 11.31 11.10
CA PRO A 60 17.98 11.62 11.68
C PRO A 60 18.68 10.38 12.28
N GLU A 61 17.92 9.39 12.74
CA GLU A 61 18.40 8.13 13.28
C GLU A 61 18.72 7.06 12.21
N GLY A 62 18.46 7.38 10.93
CA GLY A 62 18.65 6.52 9.76
C GLY A 62 17.35 6.07 9.10
N ALA A 63 17.45 5.25 8.07
CA ALA A 63 16.29 4.74 7.34
C ALA A 63 15.38 3.87 8.23
N LYS A 64 14.12 4.27 8.38
CA LYS A 64 13.08 3.48 9.05
C LYS A 64 12.37 2.60 8.03
N TRP A 65 12.19 1.32 8.38
CA TRP A 65 11.54 0.31 7.53
C TRP A 65 10.30 -0.23 8.23
N GLU A 66 9.13 0.14 7.75
CA GLU A 66 7.87 -0.48 8.20
C GLU A 66 7.47 -1.59 7.24
N ARG A 67 7.25 -2.80 7.76
CA ARG A 67 6.86 -3.98 6.98
C ARG A 67 5.58 -4.55 7.54
N LEU A 68 4.58 -4.74 6.68
CA LEU A 68 3.30 -5.31 7.09
C LEU A 68 2.80 -6.35 6.07
N GLU A 69 2.29 -7.47 6.58
CA GLU A 69 1.58 -8.45 5.76
C GLU A 69 0.16 -7.97 5.47
N LEU A 70 -0.28 -8.13 4.23
CA LEU A 70 -1.58 -7.67 3.75
C LEU A 70 -2.70 -8.64 4.16
N THR A 71 -2.91 -8.77 5.47
CA THR A 71 -3.79 -9.78 6.09
C THR A 71 -5.20 -9.26 6.36
N LYS A 72 -5.35 -7.96 6.63
CA LYS A 72 -6.63 -7.34 6.98
C LYS A 72 -7.31 -6.84 5.71
N LEU A 73 -8.42 -7.48 5.35
CA LEU A 73 -9.17 -7.20 4.13
C LEU A 73 -10.54 -6.66 4.49
N GLU A 74 -10.73 -5.35 4.31
CA GLU A 74 -12.02 -4.72 4.51
C GLU A 74 -12.69 -4.46 3.16
N LYS A 75 -13.90 -5.00 2.99
CA LYS A 75 -14.69 -4.80 1.77
C LYS A 75 -15.46 -3.49 1.88
N ARG A 76 -15.27 -2.60 0.90
CA ARG A 76 -16.03 -1.37 0.72
C ARG A 76 -17.42 -1.64 0.14
N GLU A 77 -18.31 -0.67 0.27
CA GLU A 77 -19.66 -0.70 -0.32
C GLU A 77 -19.65 -0.81 -1.86
N ASP A 78 -18.64 -0.24 -2.52
CA ASP A 78 -18.41 -0.29 -3.98
C ASP A 78 -17.77 -1.61 -4.47
N GLY A 79 -17.59 -2.56 -3.55
CA GLY A 79 -17.04 -3.88 -3.79
C GLY A 79 -15.52 -3.94 -3.91
N TRP A 80 -14.77 -2.84 -3.74
CA TRP A 80 -13.31 -2.89 -3.60
C TRP A 80 -12.90 -3.42 -2.23
N VAL A 81 -11.67 -3.94 -2.14
CA VAL A 81 -11.07 -4.42 -0.90
C VAL A 81 -9.89 -3.54 -0.55
N GLU A 82 -9.77 -3.19 0.73
CA GLU A 82 -8.65 -2.45 1.28
C GLU A 82 -7.75 -3.38 2.10
N ALA A 83 -6.44 -3.27 1.91
CA ALA A 83 -5.46 -3.83 2.82
C ALA A 83 -4.52 -2.75 3.32
N ASN A 84 -4.46 -2.59 4.65
CA ASN A 84 -3.45 -1.75 5.27
C ASN A 84 -2.07 -2.39 5.07
N PHE A 85 -1.07 -1.58 4.73
CA PHE A 85 0.27 -2.06 4.42
C PHE A 85 1.40 -1.32 5.15
N GLY A 86 1.05 -0.42 6.06
CA GLY A 86 1.98 0.31 6.90
C GLY A 86 1.37 1.59 7.45
N GLU A 87 2.12 2.20 8.36
CA GLU A 87 1.84 3.52 8.89
C GLU A 87 3.05 4.43 8.69
N LEU A 88 2.83 5.74 8.73
CA LEU A 88 3.91 6.72 8.70
C LEU A 88 3.50 7.96 9.47
N LEU A 89 4.45 8.54 10.18
CA LEU A 89 4.29 9.83 10.83
C LEU A 89 5.00 10.88 9.97
N ASN A 90 4.25 11.88 9.51
CA ASN A 90 4.85 13.12 9.03
C ASN A 90 4.92 14.07 10.23
N ASP A 91 5.98 14.02 11.01
CA ASP A 91 6.20 14.86 12.19
C ASP A 91 6.68 16.29 11.84
N GLY A 92 6.70 16.63 10.54
CA GLY A 92 7.29 17.88 10.05
C GLY A 92 8.80 17.83 9.89
N GLY A 93 9.44 16.68 10.14
CA GLY A 93 10.87 16.45 9.91
C GLY A 93 11.28 16.37 8.44
N PHE A 94 10.31 16.16 7.53
CA PHE A 94 10.54 16.17 6.08
C PHE A 94 10.57 17.60 5.50
N MET A 95 11.59 18.36 5.89
CA MET A 95 11.70 19.78 5.54
C MET A 95 12.37 20.04 4.18
N ASP A 96 13.10 19.06 3.63
CA ASP A 96 13.85 19.18 2.37
C ASP A 96 12.97 18.75 1.18
N ASP A 97 13.12 19.41 0.03
CA ASP A 97 12.46 18.99 -1.22
C ASP A 97 12.98 17.65 -1.76
N ARG A 98 14.14 17.22 -1.25
CA ARG A 98 14.79 15.94 -1.55
C ARG A 98 14.29 14.81 -0.64
N ASP A 99 13.48 15.11 0.38
CA ASP A 99 12.93 14.07 1.24
C ASP A 99 11.95 13.20 0.46
N GLU A 100 12.09 11.89 0.64
CA GLU A 100 11.39 10.88 -0.13
C GLU A 100 10.90 9.75 0.78
N ILE A 101 9.62 9.42 0.67
CA ILE A 101 9.05 8.20 1.23
C ILE A 101 8.93 7.19 0.11
N TRP A 102 9.68 6.10 0.22
CA TRP A 102 9.61 4.98 -0.69
C TRP A 102 8.62 3.96 -0.15
N PHE A 103 7.84 3.35 -1.04
CA PHE A 103 7.04 2.19 -0.66
C PHE A 103 7.10 1.10 -1.72
N ARG A 104 6.92 -0.14 -1.25
CA ARG A 104 6.86 -1.32 -2.09
C ARG A 104 5.72 -2.23 -1.64
N ILE A 105 4.95 -2.72 -2.59
CA ILE A 105 4.01 -3.83 -2.36
C ILE A 105 4.45 -4.99 -3.22
N SER A 106 4.50 -6.19 -2.65
CA SER A 106 4.97 -7.37 -3.37
C SER A 106 4.15 -8.59 -3.01
N GLU A 107 3.86 -9.41 -4.01
CA GLU A 107 3.24 -10.71 -3.79
C GLU A 107 4.17 -11.65 -3.02
N ILE A 108 3.59 -12.47 -2.14
CA ILE A 108 4.31 -13.56 -1.50
C ILE A 108 4.34 -14.75 -2.47
N LYS A 109 5.54 -15.19 -2.85
CA LYS A 109 5.84 -16.21 -3.89
C LYS A 109 5.16 -17.59 -3.75
N TYR A 110 4.37 -17.84 -2.71
CA TYR A 110 3.92 -19.19 -2.35
C TYR A 110 2.63 -19.66 -3.05
N SER A 111 2.00 -18.86 -3.92
CA SER A 111 0.86 -19.35 -4.70
C SER A 111 1.26 -19.60 -6.15
N TYR A 112 1.25 -20.86 -6.58
CA TYR A 112 1.26 -21.27 -8.00
C TYR A 112 0.01 -20.80 -8.78
N TRP A 113 -0.85 -20.05 -8.09
CA TRP A 113 -2.13 -19.54 -8.49
C TRP A 113 -2.16 -18.06 -8.09
N THR A 114 -1.22 -17.25 -8.60
CA THR A 114 -1.31 -15.80 -8.46
C THR A 114 -2.64 -15.38 -9.05
N PRO A 115 -3.62 -14.98 -8.23
CA PRO A 115 -4.90 -14.62 -8.78
C PRO A 115 -4.75 -13.29 -9.51
N GLY A 116 -5.48 -13.12 -10.60
CA GLY A 116 -5.56 -11.82 -11.25
C GLY A 116 -6.19 -10.84 -10.26
N PHE A 117 -5.42 -9.83 -9.84
CA PHE A 117 -5.94 -8.69 -9.10
C PHE A 117 -5.96 -7.45 -10.00
N ILE A 118 -6.97 -6.63 -9.81
CA ILE A 118 -7.00 -5.26 -10.34
C ILE A 118 -6.68 -4.35 -9.16
N ILE A 119 -5.70 -3.45 -9.32
CA ILE A 119 -5.33 -2.49 -8.30
C ILE A 119 -5.88 -1.14 -8.71
N GLN A 120 -6.73 -0.55 -7.87
CA GLN A 120 -7.27 0.78 -8.08
C GLN A 120 -6.21 1.85 -7.79
N GLY A 121 -5.47 1.68 -6.69
CA GLY A 121 -4.47 2.63 -6.28
C GLY A 121 -3.98 2.42 -4.84
N ILE A 122 -3.17 3.39 -4.41
CA ILE A 122 -2.58 3.50 -3.08
C ILE A 122 -3.16 4.74 -2.42
N GLU A 123 -3.60 4.59 -1.18
CA GLU A 123 -4.20 5.67 -0.41
C GLU A 123 -3.45 5.87 0.91
N PHE A 124 -2.99 7.09 1.17
CA PHE A 124 -2.47 7.51 2.47
C PHE A 124 -3.54 8.34 3.17
N ARG A 125 -4.02 7.88 4.31
CA ARG A 125 -5.15 8.50 5.01
C ARG A 125 -4.73 8.98 6.39
N PRO A 126 -5.02 10.24 6.76
CA PRO A 126 -4.81 10.72 8.12
C PRO A 126 -5.56 9.84 9.13
N VAL A 127 -4.86 9.40 10.17
CA VAL A 127 -5.49 8.78 11.34
C VAL A 127 -6.10 9.90 12.16
N LYS A 128 -7.43 9.89 12.32
CA LYS A 128 -8.09 10.87 13.20
C LYS A 128 -7.58 10.65 14.63
N LYS A 129 -6.98 11.69 15.23
CA LYS A 129 -6.71 11.72 16.67
C LYS A 129 -8.07 11.69 17.38
N VAL A 130 -8.37 10.58 18.06
CA VAL A 130 -9.53 10.47 18.95
C VAL A 130 -9.06 10.99 20.31
N TRP A 131 -9.51 12.19 20.67
CA TRP A 131 -9.33 12.77 22.01
C TRP A 131 -10.50 12.38 22.91
#